data_AF-A0A921N1S0-F1
#
_entry.id   AF-A0A921N1S0-F1
#
_cell.length_a   1.000
_cell.length_b   1.000
_cell.length_c   1.000
_cell.angle_alpha   90.00
_cell.angle_beta   90.00
_cell.angle_gamma   90.00
#
_symmetry.space_group_name_H-M   'P 1'
#
loop_
_entity.id
_entity.type
_entity.pdbx_description
1 polymer ?
#
loop_
_entity_poly.entity_id
_entity_poly.type
_entity_poly.pdbx_seq_one_letter_code
_entity_poly.pdbx_strand_id
1 'polypeptide(L)'
;MKRITIILISTFLFIGLTNLTFNKNMEKEKLKTINKEYEKDNHNESSLLPKQREKAIKTIEYDEQSIAISKSKAIYLVKDMFKNYAYVPSIIEVDHIEGNNYVVHVYEIIKDDEKTCHTATIGWYYVDMYTGKIESIF
;
A
#
# COMPACT_ATOMS: atom_id res chain seq x y z
N MET A 1 52.94 -14.54 42.49
CA MET A 1 51.59 -14.05 42.12
C MET A 1 51.69 -13.43 40.74
N LYS A 2 50.89 -13.87 39.77
CA LYS A 2 50.98 -13.40 38.37
C LYS A 2 50.10 -12.15 38.17
N ARG A 3 50.65 -11.10 37.56
CA ARG A 3 49.87 -9.94 37.09
C ARG A 3 49.25 -10.30 35.74
N ILE A 4 47.93 -10.18 35.62
CA ILE A 4 47.21 -10.40 34.35
C ILE A 4 46.80 -9.03 33.82
N THR A 5 47.41 -8.61 32.72
CA THR A 5 47.04 -7.38 32.01
C THR A 5 45.86 -7.65 31.10
N ILE A 6 44.71 -7.03 31.37
CA ILE A 6 43.52 -7.14 30.52
C ILE A 6 43.64 -6.12 29.38
N ILE A 7 43.62 -6.62 28.14
CA ILE A 7 43.61 -5.80 26.93
C ILE A 7 42.17 -5.39 26.63
N LEU A 8 41.90 -4.09 26.63
CA LEU A 8 40.62 -3.51 26.22
C LEU A 8 40.52 -3.54 24.68
N ILE A 9 39.85 -4.57 24.15
CA ILE A 9 39.55 -4.68 22.72
C ILE A 9 38.36 -3.78 22.39
N SER A 10 38.64 -2.64 21.78
CA SER A 10 37.64 -1.72 21.25
C SER A 10 37.08 -2.24 19.91
N THR A 11 35.99 -3.00 19.96
CA THR A 11 35.24 -3.44 18.76
C THR A 11 33.73 -3.28 18.94
N PHE A 12 33.22 -2.06 18.82
CA PHE A 12 31.78 -1.79 18.70
C PHE A 12 31.50 -0.74 17.62
N LEU A 13 31.78 -1.11 16.37
CA LEU A 13 31.43 -0.31 15.20
C LEU A 13 31.12 -1.21 14.00
N PHE A 14 30.13 -2.12 14.10
CA PHE A 14 29.60 -2.91 12.97
C PHE A 14 28.22 -3.57 13.23
N ILE A 15 27.24 -2.83 13.77
CA ILE A 15 25.84 -3.32 13.94
C ILE A 15 24.81 -2.42 13.22
N GLY A 16 25.23 -1.29 12.65
CA GLY A 16 24.32 -0.29 12.08
C GLY A 16 23.69 -0.58 10.71
N LEU A 17 24.07 -1.66 10.00
CA LEU A 17 23.74 -1.83 8.57
C LEU A 17 22.79 -2.98 8.20
N THR A 18 22.47 -3.91 9.11
CA THR A 18 21.69 -5.12 8.74
C THR A 18 20.19 -5.00 8.98
N ASN A 19 19.74 -4.10 9.86
CA ASN A 19 18.31 -3.96 10.20
C ASN A 19 17.46 -3.27 9.12
N LEU A 20 18.06 -2.46 8.23
CA LEU A 20 17.31 -1.71 7.23
C LEU A 20 16.84 -2.59 6.05
N THR A 21 17.69 -3.54 5.63
CA THR A 21 17.46 -4.37 4.43
C THR A 21 16.43 -5.48 4.68
N PHE A 22 16.40 -6.03 5.90
CA PHE A 22 15.46 -7.09 6.26
C PHE A 22 14.00 -6.59 6.30
N ASN A 23 13.78 -5.36 6.81
CA ASN A 23 12.43 -4.79 6.92
C ASN A 23 11.78 -4.55 5.55
N LYS A 24 12.52 -3.93 4.61
CA LYS A 24 12.01 -3.65 3.25
C LYS A 24 11.57 -4.89 2.49
N ASN A 25 12.28 -6.02 2.64
CA ASN A 25 11.92 -7.27 1.97
C ASN A 25 10.64 -7.89 2.57
N MET A 26 10.46 -7.82 3.89
CA MET A 26 9.23 -8.27 4.54
C MET A 26 8.00 -7.44 4.11
N GLU A 27 8.15 -6.13 3.94
CA GLU A 27 7.07 -5.28 3.40
C GLU A 27 6.77 -5.57 1.93
N LYS A 28 7.79 -5.74 1.07
CA LYS A 28 7.61 -6.12 -0.35
C LYS A 28 6.86 -7.46 -0.50
N GLU A 29 7.16 -8.48 0.31
CA GLU A 29 6.44 -9.77 0.26
C GLU A 29 5.02 -9.70 0.84
N LYS A 30 4.79 -8.88 1.88
CA LYS A 30 3.43 -8.57 2.37
C LYS A 30 2.61 -7.86 1.29
N LEU A 31 3.17 -6.87 0.59
CA LEU A 31 2.51 -6.15 -0.50
C LEU A 31 2.10 -7.08 -1.65
N LYS A 32 2.98 -7.98 -2.09
CA LYS A 32 2.65 -9.02 -3.10
C LYS A 32 1.51 -9.93 -2.65
N THR A 33 1.52 -10.33 -1.38
CA THR A 33 0.52 -11.27 -0.83
C THR A 33 -0.85 -10.60 -0.72
N ILE A 34 -0.91 -9.37 -0.20
CA ILE A 34 -2.13 -8.57 -0.09
C ILE A 34 -2.74 -8.32 -1.48
N ASN A 35 -1.92 -7.91 -2.46
CA ASN A 35 -2.42 -7.67 -3.83
C ASN A 35 -3.03 -8.94 -4.46
N LYS A 36 -2.53 -10.13 -4.11
CA LYS A 36 -3.00 -11.41 -4.66
C LYS A 36 -4.30 -11.94 -4.04
N GLU A 37 -4.64 -11.52 -2.82
CA GLU A 37 -5.82 -12.01 -2.11
C GLU A 37 -7.12 -11.33 -2.60
N TYR A 38 -7.03 -10.07 -3.06
CA TYR A 38 -8.19 -9.27 -3.48
C TYR A 38 -8.56 -9.35 -4.97
N GLU A 39 -7.86 -10.12 -5.81
CA GLU A 39 -8.20 -10.30 -7.24
C GLU A 39 -9.35 -11.30 -7.50
N LYS A 40 -9.99 -11.87 -6.46
CA LYS A 40 -10.91 -12.99 -6.62
C LYS A 40 -12.37 -12.65 -6.98
N ASP A 41 -12.82 -11.42 -6.70
CA ASP A 41 -14.26 -11.10 -6.61
C ASP A 41 -14.76 -10.09 -7.66
N ASN A 42 -14.26 -10.14 -8.90
CA ASN A 42 -14.87 -9.43 -10.04
C ASN A 42 -14.80 -10.27 -11.32
N HIS A 43 -15.95 -10.70 -11.85
CA HIS A 43 -16.02 -11.64 -12.97
C HIS A 43 -17.14 -11.34 -13.98
N ASN A 44 -16.81 -10.57 -15.02
CA ASN A 44 -17.42 -10.62 -16.38
C ASN A 44 -16.48 -9.88 -17.36
N GLU A 45 -15.66 -10.59 -18.15
CA GLU A 45 -16.00 -11.17 -19.48
C GLU A 45 -16.12 -10.09 -20.60
N SER A 46 -15.55 -10.19 -21.82
CA SER A 46 -14.91 -11.28 -22.60
C SER A 46 -13.83 -10.67 -23.53
N SER A 47 -12.84 -11.37 -24.10
CA SER A 47 -12.06 -12.57 -23.73
C SER A 47 -10.95 -12.79 -24.78
N LEU A 48 -9.89 -13.55 -24.46
CA LEU A 48 -8.96 -14.14 -25.45
C LEU A 48 -8.34 -15.44 -24.88
N LEU A 49 -8.16 -16.45 -25.74
CA LEU A 49 -7.98 -17.86 -25.34
C LEU A 49 -6.53 -18.25 -24.94
N PRO A 50 -6.35 -19.32 -24.13
CA PRO A 50 -5.09 -19.59 -23.42
C PRO A 50 -4.07 -20.41 -24.23
N LYS A 51 -3.23 -19.76 -25.04
CA LYS A 51 -2.01 -20.36 -25.61
C LYS A 51 -0.86 -19.35 -25.67
N GLN A 52 -0.06 -19.27 -24.61
CA GLN A 52 1.38 -18.87 -24.55
C GLN A 52 1.82 -18.61 -23.09
N ARG A 53 1.74 -19.63 -22.24
CA ARG A 53 2.73 -19.80 -21.17
C ARG A 53 3.83 -20.74 -21.72
N GLU A 54 5.03 -20.64 -21.18
CA GLU A 54 6.23 -21.43 -21.59
C GLU A 54 6.90 -21.05 -22.93
N LYS A 55 7.48 -19.84 -23.02
CA LYS A 55 8.88 -19.62 -23.47
C LYS A 55 9.29 -18.13 -23.44
N ALA A 56 9.68 -17.63 -22.27
CA ALA A 56 10.42 -16.38 -22.14
C ALA A 56 11.22 -16.28 -20.83
N ILE A 57 11.89 -17.35 -20.39
CA ILE A 57 12.95 -17.21 -19.38
C ILE A 57 14.19 -16.69 -20.13
N LYS A 58 14.28 -15.36 -20.26
CA LYS A 58 15.48 -14.67 -20.77
C LYS A 58 15.68 -13.39 -19.98
N THR A 59 16.62 -13.47 -19.03
CA THR A 59 17.38 -12.37 -18.42
C THR A 59 16.63 -11.04 -18.28
N ILE A 60 15.78 -10.93 -17.25
CA ILE A 60 15.27 -9.63 -16.81
C ILE A 60 16.35 -9.00 -15.92
N GLU A 61 17.04 -8.01 -16.47
CA GLU A 61 17.75 -6.99 -15.72
C GLU A 61 16.72 -6.26 -14.86
N TYR A 62 16.89 -6.30 -13.53
CA TYR A 62 15.94 -5.65 -12.60
C TYR A 62 16.14 -4.14 -12.63
N ASP A 63 15.46 -3.48 -13.57
CA ASP A 63 15.04 -2.10 -13.37
C ASP A 63 14.14 -2.07 -12.12
N GLU A 64 14.42 -1.18 -11.15
CA GLU A 64 13.54 -0.96 -9.99
C GLU A 64 12.32 -0.11 -10.41
N GLN A 65 11.64 -0.52 -11.49
CA GLN A 65 10.43 0.11 -11.96
C GLN A 65 9.33 -0.11 -10.92
N SER A 66 9.10 0.92 -10.11
CA SER A 66 8.19 0.90 -8.97
C SER A 66 6.79 0.52 -9.42
N ILE A 67 6.36 -0.70 -9.08
CA ILE A 67 5.02 -1.18 -9.40
C ILE A 67 4.01 -0.34 -8.62
N ALA A 68 3.14 0.36 -9.34
CA ALA A 68 2.08 1.15 -8.73
C ALA A 68 1.15 0.27 -7.86
N ILE A 69 0.73 0.80 -6.71
CA ILE A 69 -0.27 0.17 -5.85
C ILE A 69 -1.63 0.11 -6.58
N SER A 70 -2.49 -0.83 -6.20
CA SER A 70 -3.84 -0.91 -6.77
C SER A 70 -4.80 0.13 -6.18
N LYS A 71 -5.90 0.42 -6.89
CA LYS A 71 -7.01 1.23 -6.35
C LYS A 71 -7.51 0.71 -5.00
N SER A 72 -7.66 -0.62 -4.86
CA SER A 72 -8.06 -1.27 -3.61
C SER A 72 -7.06 -1.05 -2.48
N LYS A 73 -5.75 -0.99 -2.80
CA LYS A 73 -4.72 -0.65 -1.81
C LYS A 73 -4.80 0.82 -1.38
N ALA A 74 -5.10 1.75 -2.30
CA ALA A 74 -5.32 3.15 -1.95
C ALA A 74 -6.54 3.33 -1.02
N ILE A 75 -7.68 2.70 -1.36
CA ILE A 75 -8.88 2.66 -0.51
C ILE A 75 -8.55 2.08 0.87
N TYR A 76 -7.80 0.97 0.93
CA TYR A 76 -7.36 0.38 2.20
C TYR A 76 -6.51 1.36 3.03
N LEU A 77 -5.56 2.07 2.41
CA LEU A 77 -4.68 3.00 3.12
C LEU A 77 -5.46 4.17 3.74
N VAL A 78 -6.38 4.76 2.99
CA VAL A 78 -7.27 5.82 3.51
C VAL A 78 -8.18 5.27 4.60
N LYS A 79 -8.77 4.08 4.42
CA LYS A 79 -9.59 3.41 5.45
C LYS A 79 -8.80 3.10 6.73
N ASP A 80 -7.52 2.75 6.61
CA ASP A 80 -6.64 2.45 7.75
C ASP A 80 -6.25 3.73 8.51
N MET A 81 -5.95 4.81 7.78
CA MET A 81 -5.75 6.14 8.35
C MET A 81 -6.94 6.58 9.23
N PHE A 82 -8.18 6.35 8.76
CA PHE A 82 -9.38 6.73 9.50
C PHE A 82 -9.50 6.03 10.87
N LYS A 83 -9.05 4.78 11.02
CA LYS A 83 -9.12 4.03 12.29
C LYS A 83 -8.44 4.76 13.46
N ASN A 84 -7.43 5.58 13.18
CA ASN A 84 -6.72 6.37 14.19
C ASN A 84 -7.60 7.47 14.82
N TYR A 85 -8.69 7.85 14.17
CA TYR A 85 -9.67 8.84 14.65
C TYR A 85 -10.88 8.22 15.36
N ALA A 86 -10.79 6.93 15.73
CA ALA A 86 -11.88 6.15 16.34
C ALA A 86 -13.19 6.10 15.53
N TYR A 87 -13.10 6.38 14.22
CA TYR A 87 -14.21 6.50 13.29
C TYR A 87 -13.79 5.90 11.94
N VAL A 88 -14.70 5.20 11.25
CA VAL A 88 -14.42 4.61 9.93
C VAL A 88 -15.59 4.95 9.00
N PRO A 89 -15.37 5.80 7.98
CA PRO A 89 -16.38 6.15 6.99
C PRO A 89 -17.01 4.93 6.31
N SER A 90 -18.30 5.02 6.00
CA SER A 90 -19.01 3.93 5.33
C SER A 90 -18.61 3.76 3.85
N ILE A 91 -18.32 4.85 3.13
CA ILE A 91 -17.96 4.83 1.71
C ILE A 91 -16.60 5.51 1.49
N ILE A 92 -15.70 4.79 0.82
CA ILE A 92 -14.35 5.21 0.44
C ILE A 92 -14.08 4.63 -0.95
N GLU A 93 -13.91 5.47 -1.96
CA GLU A 93 -13.69 5.04 -3.35
C GLU A 93 -12.65 5.87 -4.09
N VAL A 94 -12.03 5.30 -5.12
CA VAL A 94 -11.16 6.04 -6.05
C VAL A 94 -12.04 6.65 -7.13
N ASP A 95 -12.28 7.95 -7.03
CA ASP A 95 -13.05 8.74 -8.00
C ASP A 95 -12.30 8.81 -9.34
N HIS A 96 -11.08 9.35 -9.35
CA HIS A 96 -10.24 9.42 -10.55
C HIS A 96 -8.74 9.29 -10.25
N ILE A 97 -7.91 9.48 -11.29
CA ILE A 97 -6.45 9.54 -11.21
C ILE A 97 -6.01 10.93 -11.65
N GLU A 98 -5.20 11.60 -10.84
CA GLU A 98 -4.60 12.90 -11.16
C GLU A 98 -3.08 12.80 -11.08
N GLY A 99 -2.40 12.88 -12.23
CA GLY A 99 -0.95 12.68 -12.33
C GLY A 99 -0.54 11.29 -11.81
N ASN A 100 0.27 11.29 -10.75
CA ASN A 100 0.75 10.07 -10.08
C ASN A 100 -0.08 9.68 -8.85
N ASN A 101 -1.27 10.27 -8.66
CA ASN A 101 -2.11 10.04 -7.48
C ASN A 101 -3.44 9.38 -7.86
N TYR A 102 -3.90 8.46 -7.01
CA TYR A 102 -5.33 8.19 -6.90
C TYR A 102 -6.00 9.31 -6.12
N VAL A 103 -7.10 9.85 -6.65
CA VAL A 103 -7.97 10.76 -5.92
C VAL A 103 -9.05 9.91 -5.25
N VAL A 104 -8.98 9.84 -3.92
CA VAL A 104 -9.90 9.05 -3.08
C VAL A 104 -10.94 9.96 -2.46
N HIS A 105 -12.21 9.71 -2.75
CA HIS A 105 -13.34 10.38 -2.13
C HIS A 105 -13.83 9.58 -0.93
N VAL A 106 -14.10 10.29 0.17
CA VAL A 106 -14.62 9.74 1.41
C VAL A 106 -15.91 10.47 1.76
N TYR A 107 -17.01 9.73 1.85
CA TYR A 107 -18.34 10.29 2.12
C TYR A 107 -19.27 9.31 2.83
N GLU A 108 -20.40 9.84 3.26
CA GLU A 108 -21.51 9.09 3.83
C GLU A 108 -22.82 9.44 3.13
N ILE A 109 -23.78 8.53 3.20
CA ILE A 109 -25.18 8.80 2.88
C ILE A 109 -25.89 9.11 4.20
N ILE A 110 -26.27 10.37 4.38
CA ILE A 110 -27.04 10.85 5.53
C ILE A 110 -28.52 10.75 5.18
N LYS A 111 -29.32 10.25 6.12
CA LYS A 111 -30.77 10.14 5.98
C LYS A 111 -31.44 11.33 6.67
N ASP A 112 -32.17 12.15 5.92
CA ASP A 112 -32.87 13.33 6.43
C ASP A 112 -34.23 12.97 7.03
N ASP A 113 -35.01 12.18 6.29
CA ASP A 113 -36.30 11.61 6.73
C ASP A 113 -36.52 10.21 6.17
N GLU A 114 -37.71 9.63 6.32
CA GLU A 114 -38.01 8.27 5.84
C GLU A 114 -37.76 8.05 4.33
N LYS A 115 -37.80 9.11 3.52
CA LYS A 115 -37.84 9.10 2.05
C LYS A 115 -36.69 9.84 1.38
N THR A 116 -35.96 10.68 2.12
CA THR A 116 -34.91 11.56 1.60
C THR A 116 -33.57 11.29 2.25
N CYS A 117 -32.52 11.43 1.45
CA CYS A 117 -31.13 11.34 1.86
C CYS A 117 -30.27 12.28 1.02
N HIS A 118 -29.12 12.65 1.57
CA HIS A 118 -28.07 13.39 0.88
C HIS A 118 -26.72 12.74 1.12
N THR A 119 -25.72 13.09 0.29
CA THR A 119 -24.33 12.70 0.52
C THR A 119 -23.61 13.79 1.30
N ALA A 120 -22.88 13.40 2.35
CA ALA A 120 -22.00 14.27 3.11
C ALA A 120 -20.54 13.87 2.83
N THR A 121 -19.77 14.76 2.22
CA THR A 121 -18.33 14.55 2.01
C THR A 121 -17.58 14.75 3.33
N ILE A 122 -16.74 13.78 3.68
CA ILE A 122 -15.89 13.79 4.87
C ILE A 122 -14.48 14.26 4.51
N GLY A 123 -13.99 13.87 3.33
CA GLY A 123 -12.67 14.30 2.86
C GLY A 123 -12.36 13.82 1.44
N TRP A 124 -11.34 14.44 0.87
CA TRP A 124 -10.74 14.04 -0.40
C TRP A 124 -9.23 13.90 -0.18
N TYR A 125 -8.66 12.83 -0.72
CA TYR A 125 -7.26 12.49 -0.47
C TYR A 125 -6.53 12.15 -1.76
N TYR A 126 -5.35 12.72 -1.94
CA TYR A 126 -4.36 12.18 -2.86
C TYR A 126 -3.69 10.96 -2.21
N VAL A 127 -3.58 9.87 -2.95
CA VAL A 127 -2.76 8.71 -2.59
C VAL A 127 -1.75 8.46 -3.70
N ASP A 128 -0.47 8.74 -3.43
CA ASP A 128 0.60 8.56 -4.40
C ASP A 128 0.70 7.08 -4.79
N MET A 129 0.67 6.83 -6.11
CA MET A 129 0.55 5.50 -6.68
C MET A 129 1.79 4.62 -6.44
N TYR A 130 2.95 5.19 -6.13
CA TYR A 130 4.23 4.46 -6.03
C TYR A 130 4.71 4.27 -4.59
N THR A 131 4.29 5.15 -3.68
CA THR A 131 4.69 5.19 -2.28
C THR A 131 3.54 4.91 -1.31
N GLY A 132 2.28 5.10 -1.73
CA GLY A 132 1.11 5.03 -0.86
C GLY A 132 1.01 6.18 0.15
N LYS A 133 1.78 7.27 -0.03
CA LYS A 133 1.66 8.48 0.78
C LYS A 133 0.27 9.09 0.61
N ILE A 134 -0.39 9.41 1.71
CA ILE A 134 -1.69 10.09 1.74
C ILE A 134 -1.48 11.59 1.99
N GLU A 135 -2.17 12.44 1.25
CA GLU A 135 -2.26 13.89 1.49
C GLU A 135 -3.74 14.32 1.43
N SER A 136 -4.19 15.16 2.37
CA SER A 136 -5.55 15.75 2.34
C SER A 136 -5.62 16.86 1.29
N ILE A 137 -6.68 16.87 0.49
CA ILE A 137 -6.98 17.97 -0.45
C ILE A 137 -7.64 19.13 0.30
N PHE A 138 -8.48 18.81 1.30
CA PHE A 138 -9.02 19.71 2.31
C PHE A 138 -9.30 18.95 3.63
#